data_AF-A0AA36NMV0-F1
#
_entry.id   AF-A0AA36NMV0-F1
#
_cell.length_a   1.000
_cell.length_b   1.000
_cell.length_c   1.000
_cell.angle_alpha   90.00
_cell.angle_beta   90.00
_cell.angle_gamma   90.00
#
_symmetry.space_group_name_H-M   'P 1'
#
loop_
_entity.id
_entity.type
_entity.pdbx_description
1 polymer ?
#
loop_
_entity_poly.entity_id
_entity_poly.type
_entity_poly.pdbx_seq_one_letter_code
_entity_poly.pdbx_strand_id
1 'polypeptide(L)'
;MHSESMDVSPHGVRALWRKARGYPMSDSARHSLAVQLGDQLLEPADVALWEEVADDDSVPLEFLFAGANDGDQLAEVLQRVVEDRLQDERRAEFRRHLKQRQESALRRRKASAAEEGDAKEEKWRSYLQKPAVEANFQVHAVFDAGTRMRKVLGCRVSMSAEAARDLGKICFRHVFESDDEEKDRLQALKWYEDPFLSCFYGCSCVLTVVVVLWLCMLLPAVVRRF
;
A
#
# COMPACT_ATOMS: atom_id res chain seq x y z
N MET A 1 -13.84 7.11 -20.22
CA MET A 1 -13.27 7.24 -18.87
C MET A 1 -11.78 7.39 -19.03
N HIS A 2 -11.27 8.62 -18.94
CA HIS A 2 -9.83 8.84 -18.92
C HIS A 2 -9.34 8.41 -17.54
N SER A 3 -8.47 7.39 -17.52
CA SER A 3 -7.66 7.10 -16.34
C SER A 3 -6.82 8.34 -16.10
N GLU A 4 -7.21 9.14 -15.10
CA GLU A 4 -6.40 10.25 -14.62
C GLU A 4 -5.07 9.64 -14.22
N SER A 5 -4.04 9.83 -15.05
CA SER A 5 -2.68 9.50 -14.69
C SER A 5 -2.36 10.40 -13.50
N MET A 6 -2.54 9.83 -12.32
CA MET A 6 -2.49 10.53 -11.06
C MET A 6 -1.14 11.23 -10.98
N ASP A 7 -1.16 12.54 -11.11
CA ASP A 7 0.02 13.37 -11.34
C ASP A 7 1.07 13.06 -10.27
N VAL A 8 2.27 12.66 -10.70
CA VAL A 8 3.41 12.36 -9.82
C VAL A 8 4.12 13.65 -9.43
N SER A 9 3.50 14.81 -9.70
CA SER A 9 4.00 16.09 -9.23
C SER A 9 4.20 16.09 -7.72
N PRO A 10 5.29 16.69 -7.23
CA PRO A 10 5.58 16.83 -5.80
C PRO A 10 4.42 17.46 -5.02
N HIS A 11 3.69 18.42 -5.61
CA HIS A 11 2.48 18.99 -5.02
C HIS A 11 1.34 17.97 -4.86
N GLY A 12 1.07 17.16 -5.89
CA GLY A 12 0.05 16.11 -5.84
C GLY A 12 0.37 15.08 -4.75
N VAL A 13 1.63 14.64 -4.67
CA VAL A 13 2.09 13.69 -3.65
C VAL A 13 1.98 14.28 -2.24
N ARG A 14 2.38 15.54 -2.03
CA ARG A 14 2.18 16.23 -0.73
C ARG A 14 0.70 16.32 -0.36
N ALA A 15 -0.21 16.56 -1.30
CA ALA A 15 -1.64 16.58 -1.02
C ALA A 15 -2.15 15.23 -0.50
N LEU A 16 -1.68 14.12 -1.06
CA LEU A 16 -1.99 12.77 -0.56
C LEU A 16 -1.45 12.55 0.86
N TRP A 17 -0.21 12.96 1.13
CA TRP A 17 0.36 12.88 2.48
C TRP A 17 -0.41 13.73 3.50
N ARG A 18 -0.89 14.92 3.13
CA ARG A 18 -1.80 15.71 3.98
C ARG A 18 -3.10 14.97 4.26
N LYS A 19 -3.68 14.31 3.24
CA LYS A 19 -4.88 13.49 3.39
C LYS A 19 -4.62 12.27 4.29
N ALA A 20 -3.43 11.70 4.26
CA ALA A 20 -3.05 10.56 5.09
C ALA A 20 -2.85 10.92 6.58
N ARG A 21 -2.74 12.21 6.92
CA ARG A 21 -2.56 12.64 8.31
C ARG A 21 -3.73 12.16 9.19
N GLY A 22 -3.39 11.46 10.27
CA GLY A 22 -4.36 10.89 11.21
C GLY A 22 -4.88 9.51 10.84
N TYR A 23 -4.51 8.97 9.68
CA TYR A 23 -4.72 7.56 9.38
C TYR A 23 -3.64 6.72 10.08
N PRO A 24 -3.97 5.56 10.65
CA PRO A 24 -2.96 4.68 11.22
C PRO A 24 -2.10 4.07 10.10
N MET A 25 -0.79 4.11 10.27
CA MET A 25 0.14 3.35 9.44
C MET A 25 -0.16 1.85 9.55
N SER A 26 -0.20 1.15 8.41
CA SER A 26 -0.48 -0.30 8.38
C SER A 26 0.55 -1.10 9.17
N ASP A 27 0.11 -2.15 9.88
CA ASP A 27 1.01 -2.97 10.69
C ASP A 27 2.11 -3.61 9.85
N SER A 28 1.78 -4.10 8.65
CA SER A 28 2.77 -4.63 7.72
C SER A 28 3.84 -3.61 7.34
N ALA A 29 3.46 -2.34 7.18
CA ALA A 29 4.41 -1.27 6.88
C ALA A 29 5.35 -1.02 8.06
N ARG A 30 4.80 -0.94 9.28
CA ARG A 30 5.58 -0.77 10.53
C ARG A 30 6.66 -1.83 10.65
N HIS A 31 6.29 -3.10 10.52
CA HIS A 31 7.24 -4.22 10.60
C HIS A 31 8.26 -4.19 9.45
N SER A 32 7.82 -3.86 8.22
CA SER A 32 8.72 -3.83 7.06
C SER A 32 9.70 -2.66 7.04
N LEU A 33 9.40 -1.60 7.78
CA LEU A 33 10.22 -0.39 7.93
C LEU A 33 10.91 -0.36 9.30
N ALA A 34 10.89 -1.47 10.04
CA ALA A 34 11.54 -1.56 11.33
C ALA A 34 13.07 -1.46 11.18
N VAL A 35 13.69 -0.71 12.07
CA VAL A 35 15.12 -0.44 12.09
C VAL A 35 15.75 -1.19 13.25
N GLN A 36 16.75 -2.00 12.98
CA GLN A 36 17.54 -2.67 14.02
C GLN A 36 18.71 -1.77 14.45
N LEU A 37 18.71 -1.29 15.69
CA LEU A 37 19.79 -0.52 16.30
C LEU A 37 20.39 -1.30 17.48
N GLY A 38 21.55 -1.92 17.27
CA GLY A 38 22.14 -2.84 18.25
C GLY A 38 21.18 -4.01 18.53
N ASP A 39 20.78 -4.18 19.79
CA ASP A 39 19.84 -5.23 20.22
C ASP A 39 18.36 -4.78 20.20
N GLN A 40 18.08 -3.53 19.81
CA GLN A 40 16.72 -2.99 19.78
C GLN A 40 16.14 -2.96 18.36
N LEU A 41 14.95 -3.53 18.20
CA LEU A 41 14.14 -3.36 17.00
C LEU A 41 13.19 -2.17 17.21
N LEU A 42 13.34 -1.14 16.39
CA LEU A 42 12.53 0.07 16.45
C LEU A 42 11.57 0.11 15.28
N GLU A 43 10.28 0.02 15.56
CA GLU A 43 9.24 0.18 14.56
C GLU A 43 8.83 1.66 14.45
N PRO A 44 8.66 2.20 13.23
CA PRO A 44 8.10 3.53 13.06
C PRO A 44 6.67 3.53 13.59
N ALA A 45 6.40 4.43 14.52
CA ALA A 45 5.07 4.67 15.06
C ALA A 45 4.18 5.38 14.04
N ASP A 46 4.76 6.31 13.27
CA ASP A 46 4.09 7.07 12.22
C ASP A 46 5.09 7.67 11.21
N VAL A 47 4.57 8.08 10.04
CA VAL A 47 5.29 8.85 9.02
C VAL A 47 4.39 9.98 8.52
N ALA A 48 4.88 11.21 8.51
CA ALA A 48 4.10 12.38 8.13
C ALA A 48 4.95 13.41 7.36
N LEU A 49 4.31 14.46 6.83
CA LEU A 49 5.03 15.64 6.32
C LEU A 49 5.51 16.49 7.49
N TRP A 50 6.78 16.88 7.51
CA TRP A 50 7.30 17.81 8.52
C TRP A 50 7.31 19.28 8.07
N GLU A 51 7.24 19.52 6.77
CA GLU A 51 7.18 20.86 6.20
C GLU A 51 6.13 20.92 5.07
N GLU A 52 5.29 21.96 5.08
CA GLU A 52 4.22 22.11 4.09
C GLU A 52 4.69 22.77 2.79
N VAL A 53 5.77 23.56 2.87
CA VAL A 53 6.35 24.35 1.80
C VAL A 53 7.82 23.98 1.70
N ALA A 54 8.13 23.03 0.81
CA ALA A 54 9.50 22.64 0.50
C ALA A 54 9.78 22.84 -0.99
N ASP A 55 11.06 22.79 -1.36
CA ASP A 55 11.57 22.86 -2.73
C ASP A 55 10.76 21.98 -3.68
N ASP A 56 10.56 22.47 -4.90
CA ASP A 56 9.63 21.85 -5.84
C ASP A 56 9.97 20.39 -6.15
N ASP A 57 11.23 19.94 -6.02
CA ASP A 57 11.65 18.60 -6.48
C ASP A 57 11.64 17.49 -5.41
N SER A 58 11.37 17.81 -4.14
CA SER A 58 11.44 16.82 -3.05
C SER A 58 10.24 16.84 -2.12
N VAL A 59 9.99 15.74 -1.42
CA VAL A 59 8.90 15.62 -0.44
C VAL A 59 9.49 15.45 0.95
N PRO A 60 9.30 16.43 1.87
CA PRO A 60 9.84 16.38 3.22
C PRO A 60 8.99 15.46 4.12
N LEU A 61 9.56 14.36 4.60
CA LEU A 61 8.88 13.39 5.46
C LEU A 61 9.59 13.23 6.82
N GLU A 62 8.83 13.05 7.88
CA GLU A 62 9.32 12.72 9.21
C GLU A 62 8.87 11.33 9.61
N PHE A 63 9.81 10.54 10.13
CA PHE A 63 9.56 9.25 10.73
C PHE A 63 9.63 9.38 12.24
N LEU A 64 8.63 8.86 12.95
CA LEU A 64 8.58 8.90 14.41
C LEU A 64 8.79 7.49 14.96
N PHE A 65 9.77 7.31 15.86
CA PHE A 65 10.10 6.04 16.50
C PHE A 65 9.87 6.14 18.01
N ALA A 66 9.06 5.25 18.57
CA ALA A 66 8.84 5.22 20.00
C ALA A 66 9.91 4.35 20.70
N GLY A 67 10.41 4.81 21.86
CA GLY A 67 11.29 4.00 22.72
C GLY A 67 12.77 3.98 22.33
N ALA A 68 13.18 4.72 21.31
CA ALA A 68 14.57 4.84 20.90
C ALA A 68 15.38 5.70 21.90
N ASN A 69 16.58 5.25 22.27
CA ASN A 69 17.44 5.94 23.24
C ASN A 69 18.59 6.70 22.59
N ASP A 70 18.99 6.32 21.38
CA ASP A 70 20.13 6.88 20.64
C ASP A 70 19.75 7.03 19.16
N GLY A 71 20.10 8.18 18.59
CA GLY A 71 19.78 8.57 17.23
C GLY A 71 20.97 8.51 16.27
N ASP A 72 22.20 8.32 16.76
CA ASP A 72 23.42 8.53 15.98
C ASP A 72 23.50 7.60 14.76
N GLN A 73 22.99 6.37 14.88
CA GLN A 73 22.95 5.38 13.80
C GLN A 73 21.59 5.28 13.10
N LEU A 74 20.55 5.92 13.64
CA LEU A 74 19.18 5.80 13.12
C LEU A 74 19.07 6.29 11.68
N ALA A 75 19.74 7.42 11.37
CA ALA A 75 19.73 8.02 10.04
C ALA A 75 20.21 7.04 8.95
N GLU A 76 21.39 6.45 9.14
CA GLU A 76 22.00 5.56 8.14
C GLU A 76 21.21 4.26 7.96
N VAL A 77 20.77 3.66 9.07
CA VAL A 77 20.04 2.39 9.00
C VAL A 77 18.64 2.62 8.41
N LEU A 78 17.96 3.71 8.78
CA LEU A 78 16.68 4.08 8.19
C LEU A 78 16.78 4.29 6.68
N GLN A 79 17.80 5.01 6.22
CA GLN A 79 18.03 5.23 4.80
C GLN A 79 18.13 3.90 4.05
N ARG A 80 18.98 2.98 4.52
CA ARG A 80 19.14 1.66 3.89
C ARG A 80 17.84 0.86 3.88
N VAL A 81 17.13 0.80 5.01
CA VAL A 81 15.86 0.07 5.13
C VAL A 81 14.79 0.62 4.19
N VAL A 82 14.65 1.94 4.09
CA VAL A 82 13.67 2.58 3.20
C VAL A 82 14.05 2.35 1.74
N GLU A 83 15.31 2.55 1.37
CA GLU A 83 15.78 2.33 0.00
C GLU A 83 15.59 0.87 -0.43
N ASP A 84 15.98 -0.09 0.41
CA ASP A 84 15.81 -1.52 0.13
C ASP A 84 14.32 -1.87 -0.02
N ARG A 85 13.46 -1.36 0.88
CA ARG A 85 12.03 -1.63 0.82
C ARG A 85 11.38 -1.04 -0.44
N LEU A 86 11.76 0.17 -0.83
CA LEU A 86 11.29 0.80 -2.07
C LEU A 86 11.76 0.02 -3.31
N GLN A 87 13.01 -0.45 -3.33
CA GLN A 87 13.50 -1.30 -4.42
C GLN A 87 12.74 -2.63 -4.49
N ASP A 88 12.46 -3.26 -3.35
CA ASP A 88 11.73 -4.51 -3.31
C ASP A 88 10.29 -4.37 -3.76
N GLU A 89 9.62 -3.27 -3.41
CA GLU A 89 8.26 -2.97 -3.88
C GLU A 89 8.25 -2.81 -5.41
N ARG A 90 9.22 -2.07 -5.97
CA ARG A 90 9.36 -1.91 -7.44
C ARG A 90 9.65 -3.24 -8.14
N ARG A 91 10.51 -4.08 -7.56
CA ARG A 91 10.77 -5.44 -8.07
C ARG A 91 9.51 -6.30 -8.01
N ALA A 92 8.73 -6.21 -6.94
CA ALA A 92 7.48 -6.95 -6.79
C ALA A 92 6.44 -6.49 -7.83
N GLU A 93 6.31 -5.17 -8.04
CA GLU A 93 5.44 -4.60 -9.07
C GLU A 93 5.86 -5.05 -10.47
N PHE A 94 7.16 -4.98 -10.79
CA PHE A 94 7.69 -5.48 -12.06
C PHE A 94 7.36 -6.96 -12.28
N ARG A 95 7.56 -7.80 -11.25
CA ARG A 95 7.23 -9.24 -11.31
C ARG A 95 5.73 -9.47 -11.51
N ARG A 96 4.87 -8.66 -10.88
CA ARG A 96 3.41 -8.72 -11.07
C ARG A 96 3.03 -8.42 -12.51
N HIS A 97 3.55 -7.35 -13.10
CA HIS A 97 3.30 -7.02 -14.50
C HIS A 97 3.86 -8.08 -15.47
N LEU A 98 5.04 -8.63 -15.18
CA LEU A 98 5.62 -9.72 -15.97
C LEU A 98 4.73 -10.97 -15.95
N LYS A 99 4.22 -11.35 -14.77
CA LYS A 99 3.31 -12.50 -14.62
C LYS A 99 1.99 -12.27 -15.38
N GLN A 100 1.38 -11.10 -15.25
CA GLN A 100 0.18 -10.73 -16.02
C GLN A 100 0.41 -10.81 -17.54
N ARG A 101 1.60 -10.42 -18.01
CA ARG A 101 1.98 -10.56 -19.41
C ARG A 101 2.10 -12.03 -19.83
N GLN A 102 2.74 -12.87 -19.02
CA GLN A 102 2.86 -14.30 -19.32
C GLN A 102 1.48 -14.98 -19.38
N GLU A 103 0.60 -14.67 -18.44
CA GLU A 103 -0.77 -15.20 -18.42
C GLU A 103 -1.58 -14.73 -19.63
N SER A 104 -1.49 -13.45 -20.01
CA SER A 104 -2.18 -12.93 -21.20
C SER A 104 -1.63 -13.51 -22.50
N ALA A 105 -0.31 -13.72 -22.61
CA ALA A 105 0.30 -14.38 -23.77
C ALA A 105 -0.17 -15.84 -23.92
N LEU A 106 -0.29 -16.58 -22.81
CA LEU A 106 -0.84 -17.94 -22.81
C LEU A 106 -2.32 -17.96 -23.23
N ARG A 107 -3.12 -16.98 -22.80
CA ARG A 107 -4.53 -16.83 -23.22
C ARG A 107 -4.66 -16.51 -24.70
N ARG A 108 -3.82 -15.63 -25.26
CA ARG A 108 -3.78 -15.32 -26.72
C ARG A 108 -3.43 -16.53 -27.58
N ARG A 109 -2.62 -17.47 -27.08
CA ARG A 109 -2.36 -18.73 -27.79
C ARG A 109 -3.57 -19.67 -27.82
N LYS A 110 -4.52 -19.52 -26.89
CA LYS A 110 -5.74 -20.34 -26.79
C LYS A 110 -6.97 -19.70 -27.42
N ALA A 111 -7.03 -18.36 -27.51
CA ALA A 111 -8.11 -17.61 -28.12
C ALA A 111 -7.58 -16.88 -29.36
N SER A 112 -8.10 -17.22 -30.53
CA SER A 112 -7.79 -16.59 -31.81
C SER A 112 -7.84 -15.06 -31.69
N ALA A 113 -6.71 -14.42 -32.01
CA ALA A 113 -6.43 -12.99 -32.05
C ALA A 113 -7.63 -12.03 -31.82
N ALA A 114 -7.74 -11.48 -30.61
CA ALA A 114 -8.59 -10.32 -30.32
C ALA A 114 -7.73 -9.03 -30.28
N GLU A 115 -8.24 -7.96 -30.88
CA GLU A 115 -7.59 -6.65 -31.11
C GLU A 115 -7.20 -5.87 -29.85
N GLU A 116 -7.62 -6.30 -28.65
CA GLU A 116 -7.25 -5.70 -27.37
C GLU A 116 -5.76 -5.87 -26.98
N GLY A 117 -4.98 -6.47 -27.89
CA GLY A 117 -3.62 -6.88 -27.64
C GLY A 117 -2.58 -5.76 -27.71
N ASP A 118 -2.83 -4.74 -28.52
CA ASP A 118 -1.83 -3.74 -28.89
C ASP A 118 -1.62 -2.72 -27.77
N ALA A 119 -2.70 -2.20 -27.18
CA ALA A 119 -2.65 -1.23 -26.08
C ALA A 119 -1.94 -1.77 -24.82
N LYS A 120 -2.13 -3.06 -24.50
CA LYS A 120 -1.46 -3.72 -23.36
C LYS A 120 0.03 -3.91 -23.62
N GLU A 121 0.41 -4.18 -24.87
CA GLU A 121 1.81 -4.34 -25.26
C GLU A 121 2.55 -3.00 -25.30
N GLU A 122 1.90 -1.95 -25.81
CA GLU A 122 2.40 -0.59 -25.79
C GLU A 122 2.60 -0.07 -24.35
N LYS A 123 1.63 -0.30 -23.45
CA LYS A 123 1.78 0.05 -22.03
C LYS A 123 2.97 -0.66 -21.37
N TRP A 124 3.19 -1.93 -21.69
CA TRP A 124 4.35 -2.67 -21.18
C TRP A 124 5.68 -2.13 -21.74
N ARG A 125 5.73 -1.79 -23.03
CA ARG A 125 6.93 -1.16 -23.63
C ARG A 125 7.22 0.20 -23.01
N SER A 126 6.19 1.02 -22.80
CA SER A 126 6.29 2.30 -22.10
C SER A 126 6.82 2.12 -20.67
N TYR A 127 6.33 1.11 -19.95
CA TYR A 127 6.82 0.78 -18.60
C TYR A 127 8.31 0.38 -18.60
N LEU A 128 8.76 -0.44 -19.55
CA LEU A 128 10.17 -0.83 -19.67
C LEU A 128 11.10 0.34 -20.04
N GLN A 129 10.58 1.34 -20.74
CA GLN A 129 11.32 2.53 -21.10
C GLN A 129 11.40 3.55 -19.96
N LYS A 130 10.59 3.39 -18.91
CA LYS A 130 10.63 4.28 -17.76
C LYS A 130 11.97 4.11 -17.03
N PRO A 131 12.80 5.16 -16.91
CA PRO A 131 14.05 5.07 -16.18
C PRO A 131 13.77 4.73 -14.71
N ALA A 132 14.68 3.99 -14.08
CA ALA A 132 14.61 3.74 -12.65
C ALA A 132 14.84 5.07 -11.92
N VAL A 133 13.78 5.66 -11.38
CA VAL A 133 13.86 6.94 -10.68
C VAL A 133 14.56 6.73 -9.34
N GLU A 134 15.69 7.39 -9.14
CA GLU A 134 16.40 7.34 -7.86
C GLU A 134 15.53 7.93 -6.74
N ALA A 135 15.63 7.33 -5.55
CA ALA A 135 14.81 7.76 -4.43
C ALA A 135 15.21 9.15 -3.90
N ASN A 136 16.43 9.63 -4.21
CA ASN A 136 17.00 10.88 -3.71
C ASN A 136 16.79 11.05 -2.20
N PHE A 137 16.98 9.97 -1.45
CA PHE A 137 16.74 9.94 -0.02
C PHE A 137 17.86 10.70 0.70
N GLN A 138 17.49 11.74 1.42
CA GLN A 138 18.40 12.56 2.20
C GLN A 138 17.87 12.70 3.63
N VAL A 139 18.71 12.38 4.62
CA VAL A 139 18.41 12.64 6.02
C VAL A 139 18.88 14.04 6.39
N HIS A 140 17.99 14.83 6.99
CA HIS A 140 18.28 16.20 7.43
C HIS A 140 18.67 16.26 8.89
N ALA A 141 17.89 15.61 9.75
CA ALA A 141 18.11 15.66 11.19
C ALA A 141 17.44 14.49 11.91
N VAL A 142 18.08 14.03 12.98
CA VAL A 142 17.45 13.20 14.01
C VAL A 142 17.24 14.07 15.24
N PHE A 143 16.03 14.07 15.79
CA PHE A 143 15.64 14.95 16.91
C PHE A 143 14.78 14.21 17.93
N ASP A 144 14.80 14.67 19.18
CA ASP A 144 13.88 14.16 20.20
C ASP A 144 12.52 14.87 20.08
N ALA A 145 11.51 14.13 19.66
CA ALA A 145 10.11 14.55 19.57
C ALA A 145 9.32 14.18 20.83
N GLY A 146 9.96 13.50 21.78
CA GLY A 146 9.35 12.99 22.99
C GLY A 146 8.92 14.07 23.96
N THR A 147 8.05 13.67 24.89
CA THR A 147 7.77 14.48 26.10
C THR A 147 8.58 13.92 27.25
N ARG A 148 8.64 14.64 28.40
CA ARG A 148 9.35 14.19 29.60
C ARG A 148 9.02 12.74 30.04
N MET A 149 7.84 12.22 29.69
CA MET A 149 7.36 10.89 30.09
C MET A 149 7.50 9.83 29.00
N ARG A 150 7.71 10.21 27.73
CA ARG A 150 7.77 9.27 26.60
C ARG A 150 8.84 9.71 25.62
N LYS A 151 9.89 8.90 25.48
CA LYS A 151 10.93 9.09 24.47
C LYS A 151 10.40 8.73 23.08
N VAL A 152 10.48 9.68 22.16
CA VAL A 152 10.13 9.50 20.75
C VAL A 152 11.23 10.17 19.94
N LEU A 153 11.91 9.43 19.09
CA LEU A 153 12.87 10.01 18.15
C LEU A 153 12.18 10.30 16.82
N GLY A 154 12.36 11.51 16.32
CA GLY A 154 11.98 11.90 14.98
C GLY A 154 13.19 11.88 14.05
N CYS A 155 13.01 11.40 12.82
CA CYS A 155 14.01 11.49 11.76
C CYS A 155 13.38 12.24 10.57
N ARG A 156 13.89 13.44 10.28
CA ARG A 156 13.46 14.26 9.14
C ARG A 156 14.27 13.88 7.91
N VAL A 157 13.56 13.61 6.84
CA VAL A 157 14.12 13.21 5.56
C VAL A 157 13.45 13.98 4.43
N SER A 158 14.08 13.99 3.26
CA SER A 158 13.45 14.33 1.99
C SER A 158 13.73 13.23 0.97
N MET A 159 12.80 13.03 0.05
CA MET A 159 12.96 12.08 -1.04
C MET A 159 12.25 12.56 -2.30
N SER A 160 12.52 11.95 -3.45
CA SER A 160 11.83 12.25 -4.69
C SER A 160 10.32 11.99 -4.57
N ALA A 161 9.50 12.72 -5.31
CA ALA A 161 8.04 12.56 -5.22
C ALA A 161 7.56 11.15 -5.58
N GLU A 162 8.23 10.48 -6.52
CA GLU A 162 7.93 9.09 -6.85
C GLU A 162 8.23 8.16 -5.67
N ALA A 163 9.39 8.30 -5.02
CA ALA A 163 9.73 7.51 -3.83
C ALA A 163 8.80 7.79 -2.65
N ALA A 164 8.43 9.06 -2.41
CA ALA A 164 7.47 9.43 -1.37
C ALA A 164 6.07 8.86 -1.65
N ARG A 165 5.68 8.75 -2.93
CA ARG A 165 4.43 8.13 -3.32
C ARG A 165 4.46 6.62 -3.11
N ASP A 166 5.53 5.96 -3.53
CA ASP A 166 5.73 4.51 -3.33
C ASP A 166 5.72 4.17 -1.82
N LEU A 167 6.43 4.96 -1.02
CA LEU A 167 6.41 4.85 0.43
C LEU A 167 4.99 5.07 0.99
N GLY A 168 4.27 6.07 0.47
CA GLY A 168 2.87 6.31 0.82
C GLY A 168 1.95 5.12 0.51
N LYS A 169 2.16 4.42 -0.62
CA LYS A 169 1.41 3.18 -0.95
C LYS A 169 1.69 2.06 0.06
N ILE A 170 2.92 1.96 0.55
CA ILE A 170 3.30 0.99 1.59
C ILE A 170 2.62 1.36 2.92
N CYS A 171 2.72 2.62 3.34
CA CYS A 171 2.30 3.07 4.66
C CYS A 171 0.78 3.26 4.78
N PHE A 172 0.18 3.92 3.78
CA PHE A 172 -1.20 4.44 3.77
C PHE A 172 -1.93 4.06 2.48
N ARG A 173 -2.01 2.75 2.25
CA ARG A 173 -2.53 2.17 1.01
C ARG A 173 -3.86 2.79 0.53
N HIS A 174 -4.83 2.95 1.41
CA HIS A 174 -6.17 3.49 1.09
C HIS A 174 -6.17 4.96 0.64
N VAL A 175 -5.07 5.69 0.87
CA VAL A 175 -4.93 7.10 0.49
C VAL A 175 -4.18 7.22 -0.83
N PHE A 176 -3.20 6.36 -1.07
CA PHE A 176 -2.27 6.44 -2.20
C PHE A 176 -2.60 5.51 -3.38
N GLU A 177 -3.34 4.43 -3.15
CA GLU A 177 -3.90 3.61 -4.25
C GLU A 177 -5.14 4.28 -4.81
N SER A 178 -5.28 4.27 -6.13
CA SER A 178 -6.55 4.65 -6.78
C SER A 178 -7.57 3.53 -6.63
N ASP A 179 -8.86 3.86 -6.70
CA ASP A 179 -9.95 2.87 -6.67
C ASP A 179 -9.77 1.77 -7.73
N ASP A 180 -9.17 2.09 -8.88
CA ASP A 180 -8.91 1.13 -9.94
C ASP A 180 -7.72 0.21 -9.59
N GLU A 181 -6.64 0.73 -9.01
CA GLU A 181 -5.53 -0.11 -8.50
C GLU A 181 -6.02 -1.04 -7.37
N GLU A 182 -6.90 -0.54 -6.51
CA GLU A 182 -7.52 -1.34 -5.45
C GLU A 182 -8.40 -2.44 -6.04
N LYS A 183 -9.27 -2.13 -7.00
CA LYS A 183 -10.09 -3.13 -7.70
C LYS A 183 -9.24 -4.19 -8.40
N ASP A 184 -8.20 -3.78 -9.14
CA ASP A 184 -7.31 -4.71 -9.83
C ASP A 184 -6.61 -5.66 -8.85
N ARG A 185 -6.22 -5.15 -7.68
CA ARG A 185 -5.66 -5.99 -6.61
C ARG A 185 -6.69 -6.93 -6.00
N LEU A 186 -7.88 -6.45 -5.70
CA LEU A 186 -8.96 -7.28 -5.16
C LEU A 186 -9.36 -8.38 -6.14
N GLN A 187 -9.33 -8.09 -7.44
CA GLN A 187 -9.47 -9.09 -8.50
C GLN A 187 -8.30 -10.08 -8.51
N ALA A 188 -7.06 -9.59 -8.36
CA ALA A 188 -5.87 -10.44 -8.31
C ALA A 188 -5.79 -11.31 -7.05
N LEU A 189 -6.43 -10.92 -5.95
CA LEU A 189 -6.55 -11.71 -4.72
C LEU A 189 -7.41 -12.95 -4.91
N LYS A 190 -8.16 -13.06 -6.02
CA LYS A 190 -8.92 -14.24 -6.45
C LYS A 190 -9.58 -15.03 -5.31
N TRP A 191 -10.16 -14.33 -4.35
CA TRP A 191 -10.82 -14.94 -3.19
C TRP A 191 -11.99 -15.86 -3.62
N TYR A 192 -12.52 -15.66 -4.84
CA TYR A 192 -13.53 -16.50 -5.47
C TYR A 192 -12.98 -17.76 -6.16
N GLU A 193 -11.65 -17.86 -6.41
CA GLU A 193 -11.04 -19.08 -6.96
C GLU A 193 -10.71 -20.10 -5.88
N ASP A 194 -10.79 -19.75 -4.59
CA ASP A 194 -10.60 -20.72 -3.53
C ASP A 194 -11.86 -21.60 -3.41
N PRO A 195 -11.82 -22.87 -3.87
CA PRO A 195 -13.01 -23.71 -3.96
C PRO A 195 -13.64 -23.95 -2.58
N PHE A 196 -12.83 -23.90 -1.51
CA PHE A 196 -13.30 -24.04 -0.14
C PHE A 196 -14.14 -22.84 0.31
N LEU A 197 -13.69 -21.62 0.00
CA LEU A 197 -14.40 -20.41 0.40
C LEU A 197 -15.72 -20.27 -0.35
N SER A 198 -15.72 -20.58 -1.66
CA SER A 198 -16.94 -20.63 -2.47
C SER A 198 -17.94 -21.66 -1.96
N CYS A 199 -17.47 -22.86 -1.59
CA CYS A 199 -18.30 -23.90 -0.97
C CYS A 199 -18.88 -23.42 0.38
N PHE A 200 -18.06 -22.83 1.24
CA PHE A 200 -18.47 -22.31 2.54
C PHE A 200 -19.58 -21.26 2.42
N TYR A 201 -19.40 -20.25 1.56
CA TYR A 201 -20.43 -19.23 1.34
C TYR A 201 -21.68 -19.80 0.69
N GLY A 202 -21.54 -20.77 -0.22
CA GLY A 202 -22.67 -21.51 -0.80
C GLY A 202 -23.49 -22.22 0.28
N CYS A 203 -22.85 -23.02 1.14
CA CYS A 203 -23.50 -23.70 2.26
C CYS A 203 -24.14 -22.72 3.25
N SER A 204 -23.42 -21.66 3.62
CA SER A 204 -23.94 -20.63 4.52
C SER A 204 -25.19 -19.95 3.96
N CYS A 205 -25.24 -19.67 2.66
CA CYS A 205 -26.40 -19.06 2.02
C CYS A 205 -27.63 -19.99 2.08
N VAL A 206 -27.43 -21.28 1.78
CA VAL A 206 -28.50 -22.31 1.87
C VAL A 206 -29.03 -22.42 3.30
N LEU A 207 -28.15 -22.47 4.30
CA LEU A 207 -28.55 -22.54 5.71
C LEU A 207 -29.37 -21.31 6.13
N THR A 208 -28.94 -20.11 5.73
CA THR A 208 -29.68 -18.87 6.01
C THR A 208 -31.09 -18.90 5.41
N VAL A 209 -31.25 -19.35 4.15
CA VAL A 209 -32.56 -19.47 3.51
C VAL A 209 -33.46 -20.47 4.25
N VAL A 210 -32.92 -21.63 4.65
CA VAL A 210 -33.67 -22.63 5.42
C VAL A 210 -34.14 -22.07 6.76
N VAL A 211 -33.27 -21.36 7.49
CA VAL A 211 -33.62 -20.72 8.77
C VAL A 211 -34.70 -19.66 8.59
N VAL A 212 -34.59 -18.81 7.57
CA VAL A 212 -35.61 -17.78 7.28
C VAL A 212 -36.95 -18.43 6.93
N LEU A 213 -36.97 -19.47 6.08
CA LEU A 213 -38.19 -20.21 5.77
C LEU A 213 -38.81 -20.86 7.00
N TRP A 214 -37.99 -21.46 7.86
CA TRP A 214 -38.44 -22.07 9.12
C TRP A 214 -39.05 -21.04 10.06
N LEU A 215 -38.42 -19.88 10.23
CA LEU A 215 -38.95 -18.77 11.03
C LEU A 215 -40.28 -18.25 10.45
N CYS A 216 -40.37 -18.06 9.13
CA CYS A 216 -41.59 -17.65 8.45
C CYS A 216 -42.74 -18.64 8.63
N MET A 217 -42.45 -19.94 8.74
CA MET A 217 -43.47 -20.96 9.04
C MET A 217 -43.88 -20.98 10.51
N LEU A 218 -42.95 -20.74 11.44
CA LEU A 218 -43.24 -20.80 12.88
C LEU A 218 -43.86 -19.54 13.45
N LEU A 219 -43.50 -18.36 12.96
CA LEU A 219 -44.04 -17.07 13.42
C LEU A 219 -45.59 -17.05 13.41
N PRO A 220 -46.28 -17.43 12.31
CA PRO A 220 -47.74 -17.49 12.29
C PRO A 220 -48.33 -18.50 13.28
N ALA A 221 -47.64 -19.62 13.52
CA ALA A 221 -48.11 -20.65 14.44
C ALA A 221 -48.00 -20.20 15.91
N VAL A 222 -46.94 -19.45 16.25
CA VAL A 222 -46.76 -18.87 17.59
C VAL A 222 -47.73 -17.71 17.81
N VAL A 223 -47.89 -16.81 16.83
CA VAL A 223 -48.83 -15.68 16.91
C VAL A 223 -50.27 -16.15 17.07
N ARG A 224 -50.67 -17.28 16.49
CA ARG A 224 -52.02 -17.84 16.69
C ARG A 224 -52.27 -18.45 18.07
N ARG A 225 -51.22 -18.74 18.85
CA ARG A 225 -51.33 -19.32 20.20
C ARG A 225 -51.39 -18.27 21.30
N PHE A 226 -50.99 -17.04 21.01
CA PHE A 226 -51.10 -15.88 21.90
C PHE A 226 -52.29 -15.02 21.49
#